data_AF-A0A1Q5AT88-F1
#
_entry.id   AF-A0A1Q5AT88-F1
#
_cell.length_a   1.000
_cell.length_b   1.000
_cell.length_c   1.000
_cell.angle_alpha   90.00
_cell.angle_beta   90.00
_cell.angle_gamma   90.00
#
_symmetry.space_group_name_H-M   'P 1'
#
loop_
_entity.id
_entity.type
_entity.pdbx_description
1 polymer ?
#
loop_
_entity_poly.entity_id
_entity_poly.type
_entity_poly.pdbx_seq_one_letter_code
_entity_poly.pdbx_strand_id
1 'polypeptide(L)'
;MTRTRTIALASGLAVAAVGALAGCGQPDVTKSRLERAIGPAFANLYVQRADLLGEHGVTVTRIGAAPACDRGGPKVPDVGPGPDWICMIHFIDDHGQPQDGKFEVQVKADATYVAGGPSKLIGQATLTDSHGHDVPNPVFEFDGAFDPDN
;
A
#
# COMPACT_ATOMS: atom_id res chain seq x y z
N MET A 1 -31.60 -26.77 -54.57
CA MET A 1 -30.26 -26.24 -54.24
C MET A 1 -30.41 -25.37 -53.01
N THR A 2 -30.06 -25.92 -51.86
CA THR A 2 -30.34 -25.38 -50.53
C THR A 2 -29.00 -25.01 -49.89
N ARG A 3 -28.81 -23.75 -49.48
CA ARG A 3 -27.90 -23.39 -48.38
C ARG A 3 -28.20 -21.97 -47.94
N THR A 4 -29.14 -21.91 -47.00
CA THR A 4 -29.56 -20.72 -46.27
C THR A 4 -28.42 -20.23 -45.37
N ARG A 5 -28.29 -18.91 -45.32
CA ARG A 5 -27.36 -18.11 -44.53
C ARG A 5 -27.48 -18.43 -43.03
N THR A 6 -26.47 -19.07 -42.44
CA THR A 6 -26.42 -19.25 -40.97
C THR A 6 -25.00 -19.14 -40.44
N ILE A 7 -24.29 -18.04 -40.74
CA ILE A 7 -23.01 -17.73 -40.08
C ILE A 7 -22.92 -16.20 -39.91
N ALA A 8 -23.69 -15.63 -38.99
CA ALA A 8 -23.52 -14.22 -38.61
C ALA A 8 -23.91 -13.91 -37.15
N LEU A 9 -24.18 -14.93 -36.32
CA LEU A 9 -24.64 -14.72 -34.93
C LEU A 9 -23.71 -15.29 -33.86
N ALA A 10 -22.65 -16.02 -34.23
CA ALA A 10 -21.73 -16.62 -33.26
C ALA A 10 -20.60 -15.67 -32.82
N SER A 11 -20.28 -14.63 -33.61
CA SER A 11 -19.11 -13.76 -33.37
C SER A 11 -19.39 -12.61 -32.39
N GLY A 12 -20.67 -12.29 -32.12
CA GLY A 12 -21.03 -11.19 -31.20
C GLY A 12 -21.01 -11.59 -29.72
N LEU A 13 -21.36 -12.84 -29.40
CA LEU A 13 -21.46 -13.31 -28.02
C LEU A 13 -20.09 -13.56 -27.35
N ALA A 14 -19.05 -13.89 -28.12
CA ALA A 14 -17.72 -14.12 -27.58
C ALA A 14 -17.03 -12.83 -27.09
N VAL A 15 -17.31 -11.68 -27.73
CA VAL A 15 -16.72 -10.38 -27.36
C VAL A 15 -17.42 -9.79 -26.12
N ALA A 16 -18.72 -10.08 -25.93
CA ALA A 16 -19.45 -9.66 -24.73
C ALA A 16 -19.02 -10.42 -23.47
N ALA A 17 -18.62 -11.69 -23.60
CA ALA A 17 -18.22 -12.53 -22.46
C ALA A 17 -16.85 -12.14 -21.87
N VAL A 18 -15.90 -11.67 -22.68
CA VAL A 18 -14.57 -11.23 -22.19
C VAL A 18 -14.62 -9.89 -21.44
N GLY A 19 -15.59 -9.02 -21.74
CA GLY A 19 -15.78 -7.76 -21.01
C GLY A 19 -16.38 -7.96 -19.60
N ALA A 20 -17.18 -9.01 -19.42
CA ALA A 20 -17.84 -9.29 -18.14
C ALA A 20 -16.91 -9.92 -17.08
N LEU A 21 -15.82 -10.58 -17.49
CA LEU A 21 -14.85 -11.17 -16.57
C LEU A 21 -13.81 -10.16 -16.04
N ALA A 22 -13.62 -9.03 -16.74
CA ALA A 22 -12.70 -7.97 -16.30
C ALA A 22 -13.25 -7.17 -15.10
N GLY A 23 -14.57 -7.19 -14.88
CA GLY A 23 -15.24 -6.47 -13.78
C GLY A 23 -15.55 -7.32 -12.55
N CYS A 24 -15.25 -8.62 -12.58
CA CYS A 24 -15.56 -9.55 -11.50
C CYS A 24 -14.26 -10.03 -10.82
N GLY A 25 -13.72 -9.23 -9.90
CA GLY A 25 -12.84 -9.77 -8.85
C GLY A 25 -11.39 -9.29 -8.80
N GLN A 26 -11.03 -8.15 -9.40
CA GLN A 26 -9.80 -7.49 -8.96
C GLN A 26 -10.13 -6.60 -7.75
N PRO A 27 -9.46 -6.75 -6.60
CA PRO A 27 -9.59 -5.78 -5.53
C PRO A 27 -9.17 -4.41 -6.09
N ASP A 28 -10.12 -3.49 -6.18
CA ASP A 28 -9.89 -2.18 -6.80
C ASP A 28 -8.74 -1.45 -6.09
N VAL A 29 -7.57 -1.35 -6.72
CA VAL A 29 -6.49 -0.53 -6.18
C VAL A 29 -6.86 0.93 -6.43
N THR A 30 -7.15 1.66 -5.36
CA THR A 30 -7.47 3.09 -5.40
C THR A 30 -6.67 3.82 -4.33
N LYS A 31 -6.47 5.13 -4.52
CA LYS A 31 -5.89 6.02 -3.50
C LYS A 31 -6.47 5.79 -2.11
N SER A 32 -7.80 5.86 -2.02
CA SER A 32 -8.49 5.81 -0.73
C SER A 32 -8.27 4.49 0.01
N ARG A 33 -8.17 3.38 -0.73
CA ARG A 33 -7.91 2.06 -0.14
C ARG A 33 -6.45 1.90 0.26
N LEU A 34 -5.52 2.41 -0.56
CA LEU A 34 -4.11 2.42 -0.20
C LEU A 34 -3.86 3.24 1.06
N GLU A 35 -4.43 4.44 1.16
CA GLU A 35 -4.32 5.31 2.35
C GLU A 35 -4.89 4.64 3.60
N ARG A 36 -6.06 3.99 3.49
CA ARG A 36 -6.65 3.21 4.60
C ARG A 36 -5.79 2.03 5.04
N ALA A 37 -5.06 1.41 4.12
CA ALA A 37 -4.22 0.26 4.43
C ALA A 37 -2.85 0.68 5.00
N ILE A 38 -2.18 1.66 4.38
CA ILE A 38 -0.79 2.00 4.69
C ILE A 38 -0.63 2.78 6.00
N GLY A 39 -1.56 3.67 6.32
CA GLY A 39 -1.49 4.49 7.54
C GLY A 39 -1.44 3.63 8.82
N PRO A 40 -2.43 2.74 9.04
CA PRO A 40 -2.41 1.82 10.17
C PRO A 40 -1.21 0.87 10.15
N ALA A 41 -0.82 0.32 8.99
CA ALA A 41 0.34 -0.57 8.90
C ALA A 41 1.62 0.13 9.38
N PHE A 42 1.90 1.32 8.85
CA PHE A 42 3.04 2.15 9.27
C PHE A 42 3.00 2.43 10.77
N ALA A 43 1.87 2.89 11.31
CA ALA A 43 1.79 3.24 12.73
C ALA A 43 2.01 2.04 13.66
N ASN A 44 1.48 0.86 13.31
CA ASN A 44 1.70 -0.37 14.09
C ASN A 44 3.17 -0.81 14.05
N LEU A 45 3.82 -0.75 12.88
CA LEU A 45 5.23 -1.11 12.74
C LEU A 45 6.16 -0.09 13.41
N TYR A 46 5.78 1.19 13.43
CA TYR A 46 6.51 2.22 14.17
C TYR A 46 6.46 1.97 15.68
N VAL A 47 5.30 1.58 16.22
CA VAL A 47 5.17 1.16 17.63
C VAL A 47 6.02 -0.08 17.90
N GLN A 48 6.00 -1.07 17.01
CA GLN A 48 6.85 -2.26 17.15
C GLN A 48 8.34 -1.91 17.15
N ARG A 49 8.78 -0.97 16.31
CA ARG A 49 10.15 -0.45 16.34
C ARG A 49 10.47 0.20 17.69
N ALA A 50 9.58 1.04 18.20
CA ALA A 50 9.75 1.69 19.50
C ALA A 50 9.90 0.64 20.63
N ASP A 51 9.09 -0.41 20.62
CA ASP A 51 9.18 -1.52 21.57
C ASP A 51 10.55 -2.24 21.48
N LEU A 52 11.06 -2.49 20.27
CA LEU A 52 12.39 -3.08 20.07
C LEU A 52 13.51 -2.19 20.63
N LEU A 53 13.36 -0.87 20.56
CA LEU A 53 14.33 0.10 21.08
C LEU A 53 14.17 0.34 22.60
N GLY A 54 13.14 -0.23 23.24
CA GLY A 54 12.82 0.02 24.64
C GLY A 54 12.24 1.42 24.89
N GLU A 55 11.71 2.07 23.85
CA GLU A 55 11.01 3.34 23.96
C GLU A 55 9.61 3.11 24.54
N HIS A 56 9.14 4.01 25.42
CA HIS A 56 7.86 3.87 26.10
C HIS A 56 6.90 5.01 25.75
N GLY A 57 5.59 4.71 25.75
CA GLY A 57 4.54 5.71 25.52
C GLY A 57 4.36 6.10 24.04
N VAL A 58 4.92 5.32 23.13
CA VAL A 58 4.62 5.38 21.70
C VAL A 58 3.37 4.55 21.45
N THR A 59 2.34 5.12 20.82
CA THR A 59 1.07 4.43 20.52
C THR A 59 0.59 4.82 19.13
N VAL A 60 -0.21 3.97 18.49
CA VAL A 60 -0.79 4.25 17.17
C VAL A 60 -1.51 5.60 17.14
N THR A 61 -2.30 5.89 18.17
CA THR A 61 -3.03 7.16 18.30
C THR A 61 -2.09 8.36 18.42
N ARG A 62 -0.97 8.21 19.13
CA ARG A 62 0.04 9.27 19.28
C ARG A 62 0.81 9.52 18.00
N ILE A 63 1.20 8.45 17.28
CA ILE A 63 1.86 8.54 15.98
C ILE A 63 0.96 9.28 14.98
N GLY A 64 -0.34 8.99 14.99
CA GLY A 64 -1.32 9.75 14.21
C GLY A 64 -1.03 9.76 12.71
N ALA A 65 -0.58 8.63 12.17
CA ALA A 65 -0.16 8.52 10.77
C ALA A 65 -1.28 8.89 9.81
N ALA A 66 -1.04 9.92 9.00
CA ALA A 66 -1.97 10.44 8.00
C ALA A 66 -1.30 10.39 6.61
N PRO A 67 -1.56 9.33 5.82
CA PRO A 67 -1.03 9.21 4.47
C PRO A 67 -1.81 10.10 3.49
N ALA A 68 -1.08 10.70 2.55
CA ALA A 68 -1.58 11.31 1.34
C ALA A 68 -0.85 10.68 0.15
N CYS A 69 -1.56 9.89 -0.63
CA CYS A 69 -0.97 9.13 -1.73
C CYS A 69 -1.35 9.69 -3.10
N ASP A 70 -0.44 9.52 -4.06
CA ASP A 70 -0.67 9.75 -5.48
C ASP A 70 0.06 8.70 -6.32
N ARG A 71 -0.44 8.45 -7.54
CA ARG A 71 0.18 7.53 -8.48
C ARG A 71 0.68 8.30 -9.70
N GLY A 72 1.97 8.21 -10.01
CA GLY A 72 2.52 8.73 -11.27
C GLY A 72 2.35 10.24 -11.50
N GLY A 73 1.97 11.01 -10.47
CA GLY A 73 1.79 12.45 -10.50
C GLY A 73 0.45 12.96 -11.08
N PRO A 74 0.26 14.28 -11.20
CA PRO A 74 -1.06 14.92 -11.38
C PRO A 74 -1.88 14.57 -12.64
N LYS A 75 -1.28 13.87 -13.61
CA LYS A 75 -1.91 13.50 -14.89
C LYS A 75 -2.21 12.00 -14.99
N VAL A 76 -1.85 11.23 -13.97
CA VAL A 76 -2.10 9.79 -13.90
C VAL A 76 -3.23 9.58 -12.90
N PRO A 77 -4.30 8.84 -13.27
CA PRO A 77 -5.35 8.50 -12.31
C PRO A 77 -4.79 7.67 -11.15
N ASP A 78 -5.20 7.98 -9.92
CA ASP A 78 -4.81 7.25 -8.71
C ASP A 78 -5.55 5.90 -8.57
N VAL A 79 -5.36 5.03 -9.56
CA VAL A 79 -5.94 3.69 -9.63
C VAL A 79 -4.96 2.69 -10.23
N GLY A 80 -5.14 1.43 -9.84
CA GLY A 80 -4.46 0.27 -10.39
C GLY A 80 -3.12 -0.07 -9.72
N PRO A 81 -2.64 -1.30 -9.93
CA PRO A 81 -1.34 -1.75 -9.44
C PRO A 81 -0.20 -1.02 -10.15
N GLY A 82 0.97 -0.98 -9.52
CA GLY A 82 2.18 -0.38 -10.08
C GLY A 82 3.25 -0.03 -9.04
N PRO A 83 4.50 0.18 -9.47
CA PRO A 83 5.60 0.63 -8.61
C PRO A 83 5.65 2.16 -8.43
N ASP A 84 4.69 2.88 -9.00
CA ASP A 84 4.71 4.33 -9.18
C ASP A 84 3.80 5.07 -8.18
N TRP A 85 3.46 4.42 -7.06
CA TRP A 85 2.75 5.05 -5.96
C TRP A 85 3.74 5.74 -5.02
N ILE A 86 3.42 6.98 -4.65
CA ILE A 86 4.11 7.73 -3.62
C ILE A 86 3.09 8.07 -2.53
N CYS A 87 3.44 7.79 -1.29
CA CYS A 87 2.65 8.20 -0.14
C CYS A 87 3.47 9.13 0.74
N MET A 88 3.02 10.38 0.88
CA MET A 88 3.50 11.27 1.91
C MET A 88 2.78 10.91 3.22
N ILE A 89 3.50 10.37 4.19
CA ILE A 89 2.94 10.03 5.50
C ILE A 89 3.35 11.13 6.49
N HIS A 90 2.35 11.86 6.98
CA HIS A 90 2.48 12.79 8.08
C HIS A 90 2.34 12.01 9.40
N PHE A 91 3.27 12.18 10.34
CA PHE A 91 3.20 11.49 11.64
C PHE A 91 3.93 12.27 12.73
N ILE A 92 3.68 11.92 13.98
CA ILE A 92 4.42 12.40 15.14
C ILE A 92 5.43 11.32 15.53
N ASP A 93 6.72 11.67 15.65
CA ASP A 93 7.76 10.73 16.09
C ASP A 93 7.71 10.44 17.61
N ASP A 94 8.59 9.54 18.05
CA ASP A 94 8.75 9.15 19.46
C ASP A 94 9.12 10.33 20.37
N HIS A 95 9.75 11.38 19.82
CA HIS A 95 10.08 12.63 20.49
C HIS A 95 8.95 13.68 20.46
N GLY A 96 7.80 13.35 19.86
CA GLY A 96 6.66 14.27 19.76
C GLY A 96 6.81 15.35 18.68
N GLN A 97 7.73 15.18 17.72
CA GLN A 97 7.92 16.12 16.62
C GLN A 97 7.14 15.68 15.37
N PRO A 98 6.53 16.63 14.64
CA PRO A 98 5.88 16.33 13.37
C PRO A 98 6.93 16.00 12.30
N GLN A 99 6.67 14.94 11.54
CA GLN A 99 7.51 14.43 10.47
C GLN A 99 6.69 14.21 9.20
N ASP A 100 7.34 14.40 8.05
CA ASP A 100 6.79 14.15 6.71
C ASP A 100 7.69 13.17 5.97
N GLY A 101 7.25 11.92 5.85
CA GLY A 101 8.00 10.86 5.15
C GLY A 101 7.48 10.62 3.74
N LYS A 102 8.36 10.63 2.73
CA LYS A 102 8.04 10.15 1.38
C LYS A 102 8.27 8.64 1.30
N PHE A 103 7.19 7.88 1.17
CA PHE A 103 7.23 6.43 1.00
C PHE A 103 7.03 6.06 -0.46
N GLU A 104 7.92 5.22 -0.98
CA GLU A 104 7.82 4.63 -2.30
C GLU A 104 7.08 3.30 -2.15
N VAL A 105 5.96 3.16 -2.87
CA VAL A 105 5.03 2.05 -2.70
C VAL A 105 4.86 1.30 -4.01
N GLN A 106 5.06 -0.01 -3.96
CA GLN A 106 4.75 -0.92 -5.06
C GLN A 106 3.49 -1.70 -4.72
N VAL A 107 2.40 -1.43 -5.42
CA VAL A 107 1.13 -2.15 -5.27
C VAL A 107 1.01 -3.24 -6.33
N LYS A 108 0.70 -4.46 -5.88
CA LYS A 108 0.52 -5.64 -6.73
C LYS A 108 -0.96 -5.81 -7.11
N ALA A 109 -1.21 -6.60 -8.16
CA ALA A 109 -2.57 -6.84 -8.68
C ALA A 109 -3.48 -7.61 -7.70
N ASP A 110 -2.90 -8.31 -6.73
CA ASP A 110 -3.61 -9.01 -5.66
C ASP A 110 -3.95 -8.10 -4.46
N ALA A 111 -3.78 -6.78 -4.61
CA ALA A 111 -3.93 -5.77 -3.55
C ALA A 111 -3.07 -6.02 -2.30
N THR A 112 -1.88 -6.59 -2.51
CA THR A 112 -0.75 -6.44 -1.58
C THR A 112 0.18 -5.31 -2.02
N TYR A 113 0.99 -4.80 -1.11
CA TYR A 113 1.97 -3.77 -1.43
C TYR A 113 3.25 -3.93 -0.62
N VAL A 114 4.33 -3.35 -1.14
CA VAL A 114 5.60 -3.13 -0.43
C VAL A 114 5.80 -1.63 -0.32
N ALA A 115 6.16 -1.13 0.86
CA ALA A 115 6.43 0.29 1.09
C ALA A 115 7.82 0.48 1.71
N GLY A 116 8.64 1.33 1.11
CA GLY A 116 9.96 1.73 1.62
C GLY A 116 9.98 3.21 1.99
N GLY A 117 10.53 3.54 3.16
CA GLY A 117 10.55 4.90 3.68
C GLY A 117 11.94 5.52 3.86
N PRO A 118 12.03 6.81 4.20
CA PRO A 118 13.29 7.52 4.31
C PRO A 118 14.03 7.15 5.60
N SER A 119 15.18 6.50 5.48
CA SER A 119 15.97 6.03 6.64
C SER A 119 16.40 7.10 7.62
N LYS A 120 16.48 8.37 7.17
CA LYS A 120 16.74 9.52 8.05
C LYS A 120 15.64 9.75 9.09
N LEU A 121 14.40 9.37 8.80
CA LEU A 121 13.25 9.56 9.70
C LEU A 121 12.88 8.30 10.47
N ILE A 122 13.02 7.12 9.85
CA ILE A 122 12.52 5.86 10.41
C ILE A 122 13.63 4.87 10.81
N GLY A 123 14.90 5.27 10.65
CA GLY A 123 16.06 4.45 10.95
C GLY A 123 16.55 3.59 9.78
N GLN A 124 17.67 2.90 10.00
CA GLN A 124 18.27 1.98 9.01
C GLN A 124 17.51 0.65 8.95
N ALA A 125 17.82 -0.20 7.97
CA ALA A 125 17.23 -1.53 7.79
C ALA A 125 17.42 -2.47 9.00
N THR A 126 18.49 -2.24 9.77
CA THR A 126 18.80 -2.96 11.00
C THR A 126 18.87 -1.96 12.15
N LEU A 127 18.36 -2.37 13.31
CA LEU A 127 18.49 -1.65 14.56
C LEU A 127 19.07 -2.57 15.63
N THR A 128 19.78 -1.98 16.58
CA THR A 128 20.23 -2.71 17.78
C THR A 128 19.13 -2.58 18.83
N ASP A 129 18.52 -3.69 19.20
CA ASP A 129 17.43 -3.74 20.16
C ASP A 129 17.90 -3.40 21.59
N SER A 130 16.96 -3.25 22.52
CA SER A 130 17.24 -2.94 23.93
C SER A 130 18.07 -4.00 24.67
N HIS A 131 18.25 -5.18 24.09
CA HIS A 131 19.07 -6.27 24.61
C HIS A 131 20.46 -6.34 23.95
N GLY A 132 20.74 -5.46 22.99
CA GLY A 132 22.01 -5.39 22.27
C GLY A 132 22.08 -6.29 21.04
N HIS A 133 20.97 -6.83 20.55
CA HIS A 133 20.93 -7.66 19.34
C HIS A 133 20.62 -6.83 18.10
N ASP A 134 21.29 -7.14 16.99
CA ASP A 134 20.94 -6.58 15.69
C ASP A 134 19.71 -7.31 15.13
N VAL A 135 18.62 -6.57 14.97
CA VAL A 135 17.33 -7.06 14.49
C VAL A 135 16.84 -6.23 13.30
N PRO A 136 16.00 -6.81 12.42
CA PRO A 136 15.37 -6.04 11.34
C PRO A 136 14.53 -4.89 11.88
N ASN A 137 14.63 -3.73 11.24
CA ASN A 137 13.76 -2.60 11.51
C ASN A 137 12.41 -2.80 10.81
N PRO A 138 11.31 -3.01 11.55
CA PRO A 138 10.02 -3.38 10.95
C PRO A 138 9.41 -2.28 10.08
N VAL A 139 9.84 -1.02 10.19
CA VAL A 139 9.27 0.10 9.43
C VAL A 139 10.15 0.57 8.28
N PHE A 140 11.39 0.07 8.13
CA PHE A 140 12.31 0.49 7.08
C PHE A 140 11.76 0.19 5.67
N GLU A 141 11.34 -1.05 5.48
CA GLU A 141 10.61 -1.54 4.31
C GLU A 141 9.62 -2.60 4.82
N PHE A 142 8.36 -2.49 4.42
CA PHE A 142 7.32 -3.35 4.95
C PHE A 142 6.29 -3.74 3.89
N ASP A 143 5.75 -4.94 4.06
CA ASP A 143 4.65 -5.45 3.30
C ASP A 143 3.31 -5.09 3.95
N GLY A 144 2.27 -4.97 3.14
CA GLY A 144 0.90 -4.86 3.62
C GLY A 144 -0.12 -5.35 2.60
N ALA A 145 -1.36 -5.43 3.04
CA ALA A 145 -2.48 -5.82 2.20
C ALA A 145 -3.65 -4.85 2.42
N PHE A 146 -4.47 -4.71 1.39
CA PHE A 146 -5.72 -3.97 1.47
C PHE A 146 -6.73 -4.82 2.25
N ASP A 147 -7.64 -4.17 2.96
CA ASP A 147 -8.79 -4.85 3.56
C ASP A 147 -9.64 -5.46 2.43
N PRO A 148 -9.88 -6.79 2.40
CA PRO A 148 -10.71 -7.42 1.38
C PRO A 148 -12.18 -6.99 1.47
N ASP A 149 -12.63 -6.59 2.67
CA ASP A 149 -14.01 -6.21 2.93
C ASP A 149 -14.24 -4.69 2.86
N ASN A 150 -13.18 -3.87 2.76
CA ASN A 150 -13.24 -2.41 2.48
C ASN A 150 -11.96 -1.77 1.90
#